data_AF-A0AB38BVD9-F1
#
_entry.id   AF-A0AB38BVD9-F1
#
_cell.length_a   1.000
_cell.length_b   1.000
_cell.length_c   1.000
_cell.angle_alpha   90.00
_cell.angle_beta   90.00
_cell.angle_gamma   90.00
#
_symmetry.space_group_name_H-M   'P 1'
#
loop_
_entity.id
_entity.type
_entity.pdbx_description
1 polymer ?
#
loop_
_entity_poly.entity_id
_entity_poly.type
_entity_poly.pdbx_seq_one_letter_code
_entity_poly.pdbx_strand_id
1 'polypeptide(L)'
;MSQPLIVTAAQKVGPRGTLTAGCVILAVLLALPLLSLLPADNSFQVSAYTLTLVGKILCYAIVALALDLVWGYAGLLSLGHGLFFALGGYAMGMYLMRQAAGDGLPAFMTFLSWTELPWYWAGTDNFLWAMCLVVLAP
;
A
#
# COMPACT_ATOMS: atom_id res chain seq x y z
N MET A 1 20.65 12.27 12.25
CA MET A 1 19.25 11.91 11.98
C MET A 1 18.38 12.71 12.93
N SER A 2 17.65 13.71 12.45
CA SER A 2 16.73 14.52 13.25
C SER A 2 15.64 13.62 13.82
N GLN A 3 15.45 13.61 15.13
CA GLN A 3 14.36 12.87 15.76
C GLN A 3 13.01 13.31 15.18
N PRO A 4 12.05 12.38 14.98
CA PRO A 4 10.72 12.75 14.52
C PRO A 4 10.02 13.62 15.57
N LEU A 5 9.32 14.67 15.12
CA LEU A 5 8.67 15.69 15.97
C LEU A 5 7.79 15.09 17.08
N ILE A 6 7.13 13.97 16.79
CA ILE A 6 6.26 13.26 17.75
C ILE A 6 7.09 12.69 18.92
N VAL A 7 8.29 12.16 18.65
CA VAL A 7 9.18 11.61 19.69
C VAL A 7 9.74 12.74 20.55
N THR A 8 10.13 13.87 19.95
CA THR A 8 10.58 15.05 20.71
C THR A 8 9.47 15.62 21.59
N ALA A 9 8.24 15.70 21.07
CA ALA A 9 7.08 16.12 21.84
C ALA A 9 6.75 15.15 22.98
N ALA A 10 6.76 13.84 22.70
CA ALA A 10 6.53 12.79 23.70
C ALA A 10 7.59 12.79 24.80
N GLN A 11 8.86 12.96 24.46
CA GLN A 11 9.96 13.06 25.41
C GLN A 11 9.84 14.29 26.30
N LYS A 12 9.34 15.41 25.76
CA LYS A 12 9.13 16.66 26.51
C LYS A 12 7.94 16.58 27.47
N VAL A 13 6.89 15.86 27.11
CA VAL A 13 5.66 15.67 27.90
C VAL A 13 5.83 14.58 28.98
N GLY A 14 6.76 13.65 28.77
CA GLY A 14 7.06 12.58 29.71
C GLY A 14 6.06 11.41 29.65
N PRO A 15 6.41 10.25 30.26
CA PRO A 15 5.67 8.99 30.10
C PRO A 15 4.24 9.02 30.66
N ARG A 16 4.00 9.80 31.70
CA ARG A 16 2.66 9.96 32.28
C ARG A 16 1.76 10.79 31.37
N GLY A 17 2.29 11.82 30.72
CA GLY A 17 1.52 12.70 29.83
C GLY A 17 1.21 12.05 28.48
N THR A 18 2.09 11.19 27.96
CA THR A 18 1.78 10.40 26.75
C THR A 18 0.71 9.34 27.02
N LEU A 19 0.77 8.68 28.19
CA LEU A 19 -0.26 7.73 28.63
C LEU A 19 -1.62 8.40 28.81
N THR A 20 -1.69 9.55 29.50
CA THR A 20 -2.97 10.26 29.67
C THR A 20 -3.54 10.71 28.33
N ALA A 21 -2.72 11.24 27.42
CA ALA A 21 -3.17 11.60 26.08
C ALA A 21 -3.73 10.40 25.31
N GLY A 22 -3.04 9.25 25.35
CA GLY A 22 -3.51 8.01 24.73
C GLY A 22 -4.84 7.53 25.31
N CYS A 23 -4.97 7.52 26.65
CA CYS A 23 -6.21 7.15 27.32
C CYS A 23 -7.37 8.11 26.99
N VAL A 24 -7.12 9.41 26.90
CA VAL A 24 -8.14 10.40 26.52
C VAL A 24 -8.61 10.19 25.09
N ILE A 25 -7.69 9.97 24.14
CA ILE A 25 -8.06 9.68 22.75
C ILE A 25 -8.93 8.42 22.67
N LEU A 26 -8.51 7.35 23.36
CA LEU A 26 -9.23 6.09 23.36
C LEU A 26 -10.62 6.22 24.01
N ALA A 27 -10.73 6.97 25.12
CA ALA A 27 -12.01 7.26 25.76
C ALA A 27 -12.95 8.04 24.85
N VAL A 28 -12.45 9.04 24.12
CA VAL A 28 -13.26 9.80 23.15
C VAL A 28 -13.75 8.90 22.01
N LEU A 29 -12.87 8.07 21.45
CA LEU A 29 -13.24 7.13 20.37
C LEU A 29 -14.32 6.14 20.80
N LEU A 30 -14.26 5.65 22.05
CA LEU A 30 -15.29 4.77 22.61
C LEU A 30 -16.58 5.51 22.99
N ALA A 31 -16.49 6.78 23.37
CA ALA A 31 -17.64 7.59 23.74
C ALA A 31 -18.50 7.98 22.52
N LEU A 32 -17.90 8.20 21.35
CA LEU A 32 -18.61 8.58 20.12
C LEU A 32 -19.80 7.66 19.76
N PRO A 33 -19.66 6.32 19.70
CA PRO A 33 -20.80 5.44 19.43
C PRO A 33 -21.83 5.46 20.57
N LEU A 34 -21.41 5.61 21.83
CA LEU A 34 -22.33 5.73 22.97
C LEU A 34 -23.16 7.03 22.89
N LEU A 35 -22.52 8.14 22.51
CA LEU A 35 -23.16 9.45 22.31
C LEU A 35 -24.16 9.44 21.16
N SER A 36 -23.98 8.55 20.18
CA SER A 36 -24.92 8.39 19.06
C SER A 36 -26.22 7.67 19.43
N LEU A 37 -26.25 6.94 20.56
CA LEU A 37 -27.44 6.23 21.05
C LEU A 37 -28.39 7.12 21.84
N LEU A 38 -28.00 8.36 22.18
CA LEU A 38 -28.87 9.27 22.91
C LEU A 38 -30.07 9.74 22.04
N PRO A 39 -31.17 10.16 22.67
CA PRO A 39 -32.32 10.75 21.98
C PRO A 39 -31.95 12.00 21.17
N ALA A 40 -32.70 12.27 20.11
CA ALA A 40 -32.44 13.37 19.18
C ALA A 40 -32.45 14.77 19.80
N ASP A 41 -33.20 14.94 20.90
CA ASP A 41 -33.35 16.22 21.59
C ASP A 41 -32.19 16.56 22.55
N ASN A 42 -31.25 15.63 22.75
CA ASN A 42 -30.11 15.85 23.64
C ASN A 42 -29.00 16.64 22.92
N SER A 43 -28.52 17.71 23.55
CA SER A 43 -27.47 18.58 23.02
C SER A 43 -26.11 17.88 22.78
N PHE A 44 -25.91 16.71 23.37
CA PHE A 44 -24.70 15.88 23.23
C PHE A 44 -24.85 14.75 22.21
N GLN A 45 -25.97 14.65 21.50
CA GLN A 45 -26.17 13.59 20.53
C GLN A 45 -25.23 13.75 19.34
N VAL A 46 -24.48 12.70 19.03
CA VAL A 46 -23.65 12.65 17.82
C VAL A 46 -24.47 12.04 16.70
N SER A 47 -24.62 12.75 15.58
CA SER A 47 -25.36 12.24 14.42
C SER A 47 -24.70 10.98 13.85
N ALA A 48 -25.51 10.05 13.32
CA ALA A 48 -25.01 8.86 12.64
C ALA A 48 -24.11 9.20 11.44
N TYR A 49 -24.36 10.33 10.77
CA TYR A 49 -23.50 10.84 9.71
C TYR A 49 -22.09 11.18 10.22
N THR A 50 -21.98 11.92 11.32
CA THR A 50 -20.67 12.25 11.91
C THR A 50 -19.94 10.99 12.35
N LEU A 51 -20.63 10.04 12.97
CA LEU A 51 -20.03 8.77 13.40
C LEU A 51 -19.47 7.97 12.21
N THR A 52 -20.25 7.83 11.14
CA THR A 52 -19.82 7.12 9.92
C THR A 52 -18.68 7.85 9.20
N LEU A 53 -18.71 9.18 9.16
CA LEU A 53 -17.64 9.98 8.57
C LEU A 53 -16.32 9.83 9.35
N VAL A 54 -16.37 9.93 10.68
CA VAL A 54 -15.20 9.73 11.56
C VAL A 54 -14.66 8.30 11.39
N GLY A 55 -15.54 7.30 11.35
CA GLY A 55 -15.14 5.91 11.07
C GLY A 55 -14.42 5.76 9.73
N LYS A 56 -14.93 6.39 8.67
CA LYS A 56 -14.31 6.38 7.34
C LYS A 56 -12.93 7.05 7.35
N ILE A 57 -12.80 8.20 8.02
CA ILE A 57 -11.51 8.91 8.16
C ILE A 57 -10.50 8.06 8.95
N LEU A 58 -10.92 7.41 10.04
CA LEU A 58 -10.07 6.50 10.82
C LEU A 58 -9.58 5.31 9.99
N CYS A 59 -10.44 4.70 9.17
CA CYS A 59 -10.02 3.63 8.27
C CYS A 59 -8.92 4.10 7.31
N TYR A 60 -9.07 5.27 6.69
CA TYR A 60 -8.02 5.83 5.81
C TYR A 60 -6.77 6.23 6.58
N ALA A 61 -6.89 6.74 7.81
CA ALA A 61 -5.75 7.09 8.65
C ALA A 61 -4.91 5.85 9.02
N ILE A 62 -5.55 4.72 9.32
CA ILE A 62 -4.86 3.44 9.59
C ILE A 62 -4.11 2.98 8.33
N VAL A 63 -4.73 3.05 7.15
CA VAL A 63 -4.08 2.69 5.88
C VAL A 63 -2.87 3.60 5.62
N ALA A 64 -3.00 4.91 5.84
CA ALA A 64 -1.91 5.86 5.69
C ALA A 64 -0.75 5.57 6.67
N LEU A 65 -1.06 5.30 7.94
CA LEU A 65 -0.06 4.93 8.95
C LEU A 65 0.63 3.61 8.61
N ALA A 66 -0.10 2.61 8.11
CA ALA A 66 0.51 1.34 7.67
C ALA A 66 1.51 1.56 6.52
N LEU A 67 1.16 2.40 5.55
CA LEU A 67 2.06 2.74 4.43
C LEU A 67 3.28 3.53 4.91
N ASP A 68 3.09 4.49 5.81
CA ASP A 68 4.18 5.25 6.44
C ASP A 68 5.14 4.35 7.23
N LEU A 69 4.62 3.35 7.95
CA LEU A 69 5.46 2.39 8.67
C LEU A 69 6.26 1.46 7.73
N VAL A 70 5.60 0.92 6.69
CA VAL A 70 6.27 -0.02 5.77
C VAL A 70 7.29 0.69 4.89
N TRP A 71 6.91 1.81 4.28
CA TRP A 71 7.76 2.51 3.34
C TRP A 71 8.60 3.60 4.01
N GLY A 72 8.00 4.42 4.87
CA GLY A 72 8.68 5.52 5.54
C GLY A 72 9.66 5.06 6.62
N TYR A 73 9.25 4.13 7.50
CA TYR A 73 10.10 3.65 8.59
C TYR A 73 10.95 2.43 8.22
N ALA A 74 10.34 1.36 7.69
CA ALA A 74 11.07 0.13 7.37
C ALA A 74 11.85 0.22 6.04
N GLY A 75 11.54 1.19 5.17
CA GLY A 75 12.19 1.34 3.87
C GLY A 75 11.84 0.23 2.87
N LEU A 76 10.78 -0.53 3.14
CA LEU A 76 10.34 -1.64 2.29
C LEU A 76 9.26 -1.16 1.33
N LEU A 77 9.29 -1.68 0.10
CA LEU A 77 8.17 -1.52 -0.82
C LEU A 77 6.95 -2.25 -0.24
N SER A 78 5.82 -1.55 -0.14
CA SER A 78 4.54 -2.19 0.18
C SER A 78 4.25 -3.29 -0.84
N LEU A 79 3.62 -4.39 -0.43
CA LEU A 79 3.31 -5.54 -1.28
C LEU A 79 2.63 -5.13 -2.59
N GLY A 80 1.73 -4.14 -2.55
CA GLY A 80 1.10 -3.59 -3.75
C GLY A 80 2.12 -2.98 -4.73
N HIS A 81 3.04 -2.15 -4.24
CA HIS A 81 4.07 -1.53 -5.09
C HIS A 81 5.09 -2.56 -5.59
N GLY A 82 5.47 -3.51 -4.74
CA GLY A 82 6.40 -4.59 -5.09
C GLY A 82 5.84 -5.51 -6.18
N LEU A 83 4.53 -5.80 -6.16
CA LEU A 83 3.87 -6.63 -7.17
C LEU A 83 3.94 -5.95 -8.56
N PHE A 84 3.58 -4.68 -8.66
CA PHE A 84 3.63 -3.95 -9.95
C PHE A 84 5.05 -3.78 -10.46
N PHE A 85 6.00 -3.51 -9.56
CA PHE A 85 7.41 -3.47 -9.93
C PHE A 85 7.91 -4.83 -10.45
N ALA A 86 7.50 -5.93 -9.81
CA ALA A 86 7.85 -7.28 -10.25
C ALA A 86 7.21 -7.64 -11.60
N LEU A 87 5.95 -7.29 -11.82
CA LEU A 87 5.25 -7.53 -13.10
C LEU A 87 5.88 -6.73 -14.24
N GLY A 88 6.19 -5.45 -14.03
CA GLY A 88 6.90 -4.62 -15.00
C GLY A 88 8.31 -5.15 -15.28
N GLY A 89 9.05 -5.52 -14.24
CA GLY A 89 10.37 -6.14 -14.38
C GLY A 89 10.33 -7.46 -15.15
N TYR A 90 9.31 -8.28 -14.92
CA TYR A 90 9.08 -9.53 -15.65
C TYR A 90 8.76 -9.27 -17.12
N ALA A 91 7.88 -8.31 -17.44
CA ALA A 91 7.56 -7.93 -18.82
C ALA A 91 8.80 -7.44 -19.58
N MET A 92 9.63 -6.60 -18.95
CA MET A 92 10.90 -6.17 -19.55
C MET A 92 11.90 -7.33 -19.68
N GLY A 93 11.93 -8.25 -18.71
CA GLY A 93 12.72 -9.48 -18.76
C GLY A 93 12.34 -10.36 -19.95
N MET A 94 11.05 -10.52 -20.24
CA MET A 94 10.58 -11.24 -21.43
C MET A 94 11.13 -10.61 -22.72
N TYR A 95 11.06 -9.29 -22.83
CA TYR A 95 11.60 -8.56 -23.98
C TYR A 95 13.10 -8.75 -24.16
N LEU A 96 13.89 -8.60 -23.08
CA LEU A 96 15.34 -8.79 -23.14
C LEU A 96 15.73 -10.22 -23.51
N MET A 97 14.99 -11.21 -23.01
CA MET A 97 15.22 -12.62 -23.37
C MET A 97 14.90 -12.92 -24.84
N ARG A 98 13.88 -12.26 -25.41
CA ARG A 98 13.59 -12.33 -26.85
C ARG A 98 14.68 -11.67 -27.68
N GLN A 99 15.15 -10.50 -27.27
CA GLN A 99 16.22 -9.79 -27.97
C GLN A 99 17.54 -10.56 -27.94
N ALA A 100 17.85 -11.23 -26.83
CA ALA A 100 19.03 -12.10 -26.72
C ALA A 100 18.93 -13.38 -27.57
N ALA A 101 17.71 -13.88 -27.81
CA ALA A 101 17.46 -15.10 -28.59
C ALA A 101 17.36 -14.87 -30.10
N GLY A 102 17.12 -13.63 -30.53
CA GLY A 102 16.89 -13.29 -31.94
C GLY A 102 15.63 -14.00 -32.48
N ASP A 103 15.78 -14.69 -33.61
CA ASP A 103 14.69 -15.45 -34.24
C ASP A 103 14.39 -16.79 -33.53
N GLY A 104 15.23 -17.19 -32.56
CA GLY A 104 15.10 -18.43 -31.81
C GLY A 104 14.20 -18.33 -30.58
N LEU A 105 13.99 -19.47 -29.91
CA LEU A 105 13.38 -19.50 -28.58
C LEU A 105 14.40 -19.03 -27.52
N PRO A 106 13.95 -18.35 -26.46
CA PRO A 106 14.80 -18.06 -25.31
C PRO A 106 15.50 -19.30 -24.78
N ALA A 107 16.79 -19.18 -24.44
CA ALA A 107 17.65 -20.32 -24.07
C ALA A 107 17.07 -21.20 -22.94
N PHE A 108 16.37 -20.60 -21.97
CA PHE A 108 15.73 -21.35 -20.89
C PHE A 108 14.54 -22.20 -21.37
N MET A 109 13.79 -21.74 -22.38
CA MET A 109 12.69 -22.49 -22.97
C MET A 109 13.25 -23.70 -23.74
N THR A 110 14.33 -23.50 -24.50
CA THR A 110 15.04 -24.59 -25.18
C THR A 110 15.58 -25.61 -24.18
N PHE A 111 16.14 -25.15 -23.04
CA PHE A 111 16.60 -26.02 -21.96
C PHE A 111 15.46 -26.86 -21.34
N LEU A 112 14.26 -26.28 -21.23
CA LEU A 112 13.05 -26.97 -20.77
C LEU A 112 12.40 -27.84 -21.86
N SER A 113 13.08 -28.06 -23.00
CA SER A 113 12.57 -28.80 -24.17
C SER A 113 11.27 -28.24 -24.74
N TRP A 114 11.06 -26.92 -24.66
CA TRP A 114 9.92 -26.28 -25.31
C TRP A 114 10.15 -26.17 -26.81
N THR A 115 9.10 -26.43 -27.59
CA THR A 115 9.13 -26.46 -29.06
C THR A 115 8.57 -25.19 -29.69
N GLU A 116 7.76 -24.43 -28.97
CA GLU A 116 7.10 -23.22 -29.47
C GLU A 116 7.01 -22.15 -28.38
N LEU A 117 6.83 -20.90 -28.82
CA LEU A 117 6.67 -19.77 -27.91
C LEU A 117 5.24 -19.76 -27.34
N PRO A 118 5.05 -19.68 -26.01
CA PRO A 118 3.72 -19.59 -25.44
C PRO A 118 2.99 -18.34 -25.90
N TRP A 119 1.66 -18.45 -26.00
CA TRP A 119 0.78 -17.37 -26.41
C TRP A 119 0.92 -16.07 -25.57
N TYR A 120 1.21 -16.17 -24.26
CA TYR A 120 1.38 -15.00 -23.40
C TYR A 120 2.74 -14.30 -23.56
N TRP A 121 3.69 -14.88 -24.29
CA TRP A 121 4.93 -14.23 -24.73
C TRP A 121 4.79 -13.57 -26.10
N ALA A 122 3.64 -13.68 -26.76
CA ALA A 122 3.44 -13.10 -28.08
C ALA A 122 3.66 -11.58 -28.07
N GLY A 123 4.39 -11.08 -29.08
CA GLY A 123 4.69 -9.66 -29.27
C GLY A 123 5.81 -9.10 -28.38
N THR A 124 6.36 -9.89 -27.45
CA THR A 124 7.44 -9.45 -26.54
C THR A 124 8.79 -9.19 -27.23
N ASP A 125 8.91 -9.46 -28.53
CA ASP A 125 10.02 -8.98 -29.38
C ASP A 125 9.97 -7.47 -29.66
N ASN A 126 8.78 -6.85 -29.58
CA ASN A 126 8.59 -5.43 -29.85
C ASN A 126 8.72 -4.60 -28.58
N PHE A 127 9.57 -3.57 -28.61
CA PHE A 127 9.81 -2.70 -27.46
C PHE A 127 8.53 -1.98 -26.99
N LEU A 128 7.75 -1.45 -27.93
CA LEU A 128 6.49 -0.74 -27.61
C LEU A 128 5.48 -1.67 -26.95
N TRP A 129 5.38 -2.92 -27.41
CA TRP A 129 4.50 -3.91 -26.81
C TRP A 129 4.95 -4.27 -25.39
N ALA A 130 6.25 -4.44 -25.17
CA ALA A 130 6.80 -4.66 -23.83
C ALA A 130 6.51 -3.48 -22.90
N MET A 131 6.62 -2.24 -23.37
CA MET A 131 6.25 -1.05 -22.59
C MET A 131 4.75 -0.99 -22.29
N CYS A 132 3.89 -1.36 -23.24
CA CYS A 132 2.46 -1.52 -22.97
C CYS A 132 2.22 -2.55 -21.86
N LEU A 133 2.89 -3.71 -21.88
CA LEU A 133 2.77 -4.70 -20.81
C LEU A 133 3.26 -4.17 -19.46
N VAL A 134 4.34 -3.38 -19.42
CA VAL A 134 4.86 -2.77 -18.19
C VAL A 134 3.88 -1.76 -17.58
N VAL A 135 3.20 -0.98 -18.41
CA VAL A 135 2.30 0.10 -17.95
C VAL A 135 0.88 -0.40 -17.71
N LEU A 136 0.42 -1.36 -18.52
CA LEU A 136 -0.97 -1.84 -18.50
C LEU A 136 -1.18 -3.08 -17.64
N ALA A 137 -0.13 -3.81 -17.26
CA ALA A 137 -0.25 -4.88 -16.26
C ALA A 137 -0.57 -4.22 -14.91
N PRO A 138 -1.83 -4.31 -14.45
CA PRO A 138 -2.32 -3.51 -13.35
C PRO A 138 -1.89 -4.05 -12.01
#